data_AF-A0A1S3SRS7-F1
#
_entry.id   AF-A0A1S3SRS7-F1
#
_cell.length_a   1.000
_cell.length_b   1.000
_cell.length_c   1.000
_cell.angle_alpha   90.00
_cell.angle_beta   90.00
_cell.angle_gamma   90.00
#
_symmetry.space_group_name_H-M   'P 1'
#
loop_
_entity.id
_entity.type
_entity.pdbx_description
1 polymer ?
#
loop_
_entity_poly.entity_id
_entity_poly.type
_entity_poly.pdbx_seq_one_letter_code
_entity_poly.pdbx_strand_id
1 'polypeptide(L)'
;SHPVFCPSPRYLTDFEPVQCLGRGGFGVVFEARNQVDDCNYAIKRIRLPNRELAREKVMREVKALAKLEHPGIIRYFNAWQESPPEGWQEGQDQRWLEER
;
A
#
# COMPACT_ATOMS: atom_id res chain seq x y z
N SER A 1 -7.92 30.11 -12.50
CA SER A 1 -7.40 29.11 -11.54
C SER A 1 -7.37 27.78 -12.26
N HIS A 2 -6.18 27.23 -12.52
CA HIS A 2 -6.05 25.91 -13.15
C HIS A 2 -6.34 24.84 -12.08
N PRO A 3 -7.20 23.85 -12.34
CA PRO A 3 -7.37 22.73 -11.42
C PRO A 3 -6.03 21.99 -11.30
N VAL A 4 -5.56 21.84 -10.07
CA VAL A 4 -4.40 20.99 -9.78
C VAL A 4 -4.84 19.56 -10.09
N PHE A 5 -4.40 19.03 -11.23
CA PHE A 5 -4.59 17.63 -11.56
C PHE A 5 -3.70 16.83 -10.61
N CYS A 6 -4.24 16.40 -9.47
CA CYS A 6 -3.59 15.40 -8.65
C CYS A 6 -3.78 14.06 -9.37
N PRO A 7 -2.71 13.47 -9.96
CA PRO A 7 -2.84 12.16 -10.59
C PRO A 7 -3.34 11.16 -9.55
N SER A 8 -4.20 10.25 -9.99
CA SER A 8 -4.70 9.15 -9.16
C SER A 8 -3.52 8.42 -8.51
N PRO A 9 -3.64 7.99 -7.24
CA PRO A 9 -2.57 7.23 -6.60
C PRO A 9 -2.23 5.99 -7.42
N ARG A 10 -0.95 5.61 -7.45
CA ARG A 10 -0.46 4.48 -8.23
C ARG A 10 -1.23 3.21 -7.90
N TYR A 11 -1.53 2.98 -6.62
CA TYR A 11 -2.32 1.83 -6.17
C TYR A 11 -3.65 1.71 -6.94
N LEU A 12 -4.42 2.79 -7.05
CA LEU A 12 -5.71 2.78 -7.76
C LEU A 12 -5.59 2.83 -9.28
N THR A 13 -4.39 3.14 -9.79
CA THR A 13 -4.12 3.16 -11.23
C THR A 13 -3.68 1.79 -11.72
N ASP A 14 -2.86 1.10 -10.94
CA ASP A 14 -2.25 -0.17 -11.31
C ASP A 14 -3.07 -1.38 -10.80
N PHE A 15 -3.88 -1.20 -9.75
CA PHE A 15 -4.58 -2.28 -9.07
C PHE A 15 -6.06 -1.99 -8.86
N GLU A 16 -6.86 -3.05 -8.96
CA GLU A 16 -8.24 -3.10 -8.53
C GLU A 16 -8.30 -3.71 -7.12
N PRO A 17 -8.72 -2.96 -6.08
CA PRO A 17 -8.87 -3.51 -4.75
C PRO A 17 -9.98 -4.56 -4.71
N VAL A 18 -9.74 -5.71 -4.06
CA VAL A 18 -10.72 -6.81 -3.95
C VAL A 18 -11.32 -6.84 -2.55
N GLN A 19 -10.48 -6.99 -1.52
CA GLN A 19 -10.94 -7.05 -0.13
C GLN A 19 -9.84 -6.70 0.87
N CYS A 20 -10.23 -6.32 2.08
CA CYS A 20 -9.31 -6.16 3.21
C CYS A 20 -9.01 -7.53 3.84
N LEU A 21 -7.75 -7.97 3.80
CA LEU A 21 -7.30 -9.22 4.41
C LEU A 21 -6.98 -9.08 5.90
N GLY A 22 -6.58 -7.88 6.33
CA GLY A 22 -6.26 -7.65 7.74
C GLY A 22 -5.78 -6.24 8.04
N ARG A 23 -5.87 -5.86 9.31
CA ARG A 23 -5.48 -4.53 9.83
C ARG A 23 -4.79 -4.68 11.18
N GLY A 24 -3.79 -3.85 11.44
CA GLY A 24 -3.08 -3.82 12.72
C GLY A 24 -2.15 -2.62 12.85
N GLY A 25 -1.36 -2.57 13.92
CA GLY A 25 -0.46 -1.44 14.22
C GLY A 25 0.57 -1.13 13.13
N PHE A 26 0.83 -2.08 12.23
CA PHE A 26 1.76 -1.93 11.10
C PHE A 26 1.10 -1.56 9.78
N GLY A 27 -0.22 -1.28 9.76
CA GLY A 27 -0.96 -0.89 8.57
C GLY A 27 -2.09 -1.86 8.19
N VAL A 28 -2.51 -1.79 6.93
CA VAL A 28 -3.63 -2.56 6.37
C VAL A 28 -3.15 -3.38 5.18
N VAL A 29 -3.62 -4.62 5.08
CA VAL A 29 -3.31 -5.54 3.98
C VAL A 29 -4.57 -5.75 3.15
N PHE A 30 -4.43 -5.57 1.84
CA PHE A 30 -5.49 -5.77 0.87
C PHE A 30 -5.13 -6.91 -0.06
N GLU A 31 -6.13 -7.68 -0.48
CA GLU A 31 -6.08 -8.38 -1.75
C GLU A 31 -6.38 -7.36 -2.85
N ALA A 32 -5.54 -7.29 -3.88
CA ALA A 32 -5.78 -6.46 -5.04
C ALA A 32 -5.31 -7.18 -6.30
N ARG A 33 -6.04 -6.98 -7.39
CA ARG A 33 -5.70 -7.53 -8.70
C ARG A 33 -4.91 -6.50 -9.50
N ASN A 34 -3.73 -6.88 -9.99
CA ASN A 34 -2.96 -6.03 -10.88
C ASN A 34 -3.61 -6.02 -12.26
N GLN A 35 -3.83 -4.83 -12.83
CA GLN A 35 -4.56 -4.67 -14.09
C GLN A 35 -3.75 -5.10 -15.32
N VAL A 36 -2.42 -5.21 -15.22
CA VAL A 36 -1.53 -5.55 -16.33
C VAL A 36 -1.33 -7.05 -16.44
N ASP A 37 -1.10 -7.73 -15.32
CA ASP A 37 -0.82 -9.18 -15.29
C ASP A 37 -2.00 -10.04 -14.82
N ASP A 38 -3.13 -9.42 -14.44
CA ASP A 38 -4.37 -10.05 -13.95
C ASP A 38 -4.16 -10.96 -12.71
N CYS A 39 -3.04 -10.82 -12.00
CA CYS A 39 -2.73 -11.60 -10.82
C CYS A 39 -3.18 -10.89 -9.53
N ASN A 40 -3.60 -11.69 -8.54
CA ASN A 40 -3.93 -11.20 -7.21
C ASN A 40 -2.67 -11.11 -6.33
N TYR A 41 -2.55 -9.98 -5.63
CA TYR A 41 -1.45 -9.68 -4.72
C TYR A 41 -1.96 -9.30 -3.33
N ALA A 42 -1.19 -9.67 -2.31
CA ALA A 42 -1.32 -9.08 -0.99
C ALA A 42 -0.52 -7.76 -0.95
N ILE A 43 -1.20 -6.63 -0.86
CA ILE A 43 -0.60 -5.30 -0.78
C ILE A 43 -0.73 -4.76 0.64
N LYS A 44 0.41 -4.61 1.31
CA LYS A 44 0.48 -4.02 2.66
C LYS A 44 0.75 -2.53 2.58
N ARG A 45 -0.25 -1.73 2.91
CA ARG A 45 -0.16 -0.27 3.00
C ARG A 45 0.22 0.15 4.42
N ILE A 46 1.31 0.89 4.54
CA ILE A 46 1.91 1.31 5.83
C ILE A 46 1.87 2.83 5.90
N ARG A 47 1.30 3.40 6.96
CA ARG A 47 1.43 4.83 7.24
C ARG A 47 2.85 5.12 7.68
N LEU A 48 3.55 5.97 6.94
CA LEU A 48 4.91 6.35 7.33
C LEU A 48 4.84 7.31 8.53
N PRO A 49 5.59 7.05 9.61
CA PRO A 49 5.64 7.94 10.75
C PRO A 49 6.37 9.24 10.37
N ASN A 50 5.90 10.37 10.90
CA ASN A 50 6.56 11.67 10.70
C ASN A 50 7.99 11.74 11.26
N ARG A 51 8.33 10.83 12.19
CA ARG A 51 9.69 10.75 12.76
C ARG A 51 10.64 10.05 11.79
N GLU A 52 11.68 10.76 11.37
CA GLU A 52 12.68 10.28 10.42
C GLU A 52 13.29 8.91 10.78
N LEU A 53 13.74 8.73 12.02
CA LEU A 53 14.30 7.46 12.51
C LEU A 53 13.32 6.28 12.38
N ALA A 54 12.03 6.53 12.55
CA ALA A 54 11.01 5.48 12.40
C ALA A 54 10.74 5.18 10.93
N ARG A 55 10.75 6.21 10.06
CA ARG A 55 10.68 6.05 8.60
C ARG A 55 11.87 5.23 8.08
N GLU A 56 13.08 5.50 8.55
CA GLU A 56 14.28 4.73 8.18
C GLU A 56 14.19 3.26 8.58
N LYS A 57 13.60 2.95 9.73
CA LYS A 57 13.36 1.55 10.14
C LYS A 57 12.45 0.85 9.14
N VAL A 58 11.32 1.46 8.76
CA VAL A 58 10.41 0.91 7.75
C VAL A 58 11.14 0.68 6.41
N MET A 59 11.94 1.65 5.96
CA MET A 59 12.69 1.51 4.71
C MET A 59 13.75 0.42 4.78
N ARG A 60 14.40 0.19 5.93
CA ARG A 60 15.32 -0.92 6.12
C ARG A 60 14.64 -2.28 6.03
N GLU A 61 13.46 -2.43 6.63
CA GLU A 61 12.67 -3.66 6.55
C GLU A 61 12.26 -3.98 5.11
N VAL A 62 11.77 -2.98 4.37
CA VAL A 62 11.43 -3.13 2.94
C VAL A 62 12.66 -3.58 2.13
N LYS A 63 13.81 -2.94 2.34
CA LYS A 63 15.07 -3.31 1.67
C LYS A 63 15.56 -4.70 2.05
N ALA A 64 15.31 -5.16 3.27
CA ALA A 64 15.67 -6.51 3.70
C ALA A 64 14.76 -7.55 3.03
N LEU A 65 13.44 -7.32 3.04
CA LEU A 65 12.46 -8.20 2.38
C LEU A 65 12.72 -8.32 0.87
N ALA A 66 13.10 -7.22 0.22
CA ALA A 66 13.42 -7.22 -1.21
C ALA A 66 14.62 -8.11 -1.60
N LYS A 67 15.45 -8.52 -0.63
CA LYS A 67 16.62 -9.40 -0.85
C LYS A 67 16.32 -10.87 -0.56
N LEU A 68 15.15 -11.19 -0.01
CA LEU A 68 14.80 -12.56 0.35
C LEU A 68 14.15 -13.26 -0.85
N GLU A 69 14.81 -14.30 -1.32
CA GLU A 69 14.28 -15.17 -2.38
C GLU A 69 14.47 -16.63 -1.95
N HIS A 70 13.39 -17.26 -1.50
CA HIS A 70 13.39 -18.64 -1.04
C HIS A 70 11.96 -19.23 -1.11
N PRO A 71 11.76 -20.51 -1.49
CA PRO A 71 10.42 -21.11 -1.61
C PRO A 71 9.57 -21.08 -0.33
N GLY A 72 10.21 -21.09 0.83
CA GLY A 72 9.55 -21.01 2.16
C GLY A 72 9.34 -19.59 2.69
N ILE A 73 9.69 -18.56 1.93
CA ILE A 73 9.54 -17.14 2.31
C ILE A 73 8.59 -16.47 1.32
N ILE A 74 7.74 -15.58 1.81
CA ILE A 74 6.82 -14.82 0.95
C ILE A 74 7.63 -14.03 -0.08
N ARG A 75 7.29 -14.21 -1.36
CA ARG A 75 7.93 -13.51 -2.46
C ARG A 75 7.62 -12.02 -2.42
N TYR A 76 8.67 -11.22 -2.42
CA TYR A 76 8.58 -9.78 -2.61
C TYR A 76 8.47 -9.45 -4.11
N PHE A 77 7.61 -8.49 -4.46
CA PHE A 77 7.48 -8.00 -5.84
C PHE A 77 7.92 -6.54 -5.93
N ASN A 78 7.17 -5.62 -5.33
CA ASN A 78 7.39 -4.19 -5.45
C ASN A 78 7.07 -3.46 -4.14
N ALA A 79 7.66 -2.28 -3.97
CA ALA A 79 7.29 -1.30 -2.96
C ALA A 79 7.43 0.10 -3.53
N TRP A 80 6.51 0.99 -3.16
CA TRP A 80 6.51 2.39 -3.56
C TRP A 80 5.98 3.26 -2.42
N GLN A 81 6.20 4.57 -2.53
CA GLN A 81 5.62 5.56 -1.63
C GLN A 81 4.56 6.37 -2.36
N GLU A 82 3.52 6.74 -1.64
CA GLU A 82 2.49 7.66 -2.11
C GLU A 82 2.35 8.80 -1.10
N SER A 83 2.11 10.00 -1.62
CA SER A 83 1.84 11.20 -0.84
C SER A 83 0.48 11.77 -1.26
N PRO A 84 -0.63 11.08 -0.98
CA PRO A 84 -1.96 11.57 -1.31
C PRO A 84 -2.27 12.85 -0.49
N PRO A 85 -3.27 13.64 -0.94
CA PRO A 85 -3.74 14.78 -0.15
C PRO A 85 -4.17 14.38 1.26
N GLU A 86 -4.05 15.32 2.20
CA GLU A 86 -4.47 15.12 3.59
C GLU A 86 -5.96 14.70 3.67
N GLY A 87 -6.28 13.73 4.55
CA GLY A 87 -7.63 13.21 4.72
C GLY A 87 -8.09 12.21 3.65
N TRP A 88 -7.36 12.07 2.53
CA TRP A 88 -7.72 11.13 1.47
C TRP A 88 -7.70 9.69 1.97
N GLN A 89 -6.68 9.33 2.75
CA GLN A 89 -6.52 7.98 3.27
C GLN A 89 -7.64 7.62 4.25
N GLU A 90 -7.96 8.49 5.19
CA GLU A 90 -9.05 8.32 6.15
C GLU A 90 -10.38 8.10 5.43
N GLY A 91 -10.66 8.90 4.40
CA GLY A 91 -11.87 8.78 3.60
C GLY A 91 -11.97 7.45 2.85
N GLN A 92 -10.87 6.95 2.29
CA GLN A 92 -10.86 5.61 1.67
C GLN A 92 -11.07 4.53 2.71
N ASP A 93 -10.35 4.60 3.83
CA ASP A 93 -10.41 3.59 4.90
C ASP A 93 -11.83 3.46 5.46
N GLN A 94 -12.56 4.56 5.58
CA GLN A 94 -13.94 4.56 6.02
C GLN A 94 -14.88 3.81 5.06
N ARG A 95 -14.70 3.95 3.74
CA ARG A 95 -15.51 3.21 2.75
C ARG A 95 -15.31 1.71 2.89
N TRP A 96 -14.06 1.26 3.07
CA TRP A 96 -13.74 -0.15 3.30
C TRP A 96 -14.28 -0.69 4.63
N LEU A 97 -14.54 0.17 5.62
CA LEU A 97 -15.16 -0.21 6.90
C LEU A 97 -16.68 -0.32 6.81
N GLU A 98 -17.30 0.46 5.92
CA GLU A 98 -18.75 0.53 5.71
C GLU A 98 -19.28 -0.60 4.80
N GLU A 99 -18.45 -1.17 3.91
CA GLU A 99 -18.81 -2.31 3.05
C GLU A 99 -18.84 -3.68 3.77
N ARG A 100 -19.12 -3.69 5.09
CA ARG A 100 -19.25 -4.92 5.90
C ARG A 100 -20.67 -5.43 6.00
#